data_AF-A0A9Q0NAV2-F1
#
_entry.id   AF-A0A9Q0NAV2-F1
#
_cell.length_a   1.000
_cell.length_b   1.000
_cell.length_c   1.000
_cell.angle_alpha   90.00
_cell.angle_beta   90.00
_cell.angle_gamma   90.00
#
_symmetry.space_group_name_H-M   'P 1'
#
loop_
_entity.id
_entity.type
_entity.pdbx_description
1 polymer ?
#
loop_
_entity_poly.entity_id
_entity_poly.type
_entity_poly.pdbx_seq_one_letter_code
_entity_poly.pdbx_strand_id
1 'polypeptide(L)'
;MIACLTFLMLIAVIGTSFALNARLSNYCSFPPCCKSEINPPYTNAEKKSCPGHSECDDFNGCTYQGEFAFCGKKSHDYVIGTNIVSFFSTHGDVNKYKNKKLRITQGSKTIDAIVCDTCSDNDCRGCCTKNAGESGYLIDMESNTYARFGATDGPVTWNCLNC
;
A
#
# COMPACT_ATOMS: atom_id res chain seq x y z
N MET A 1 64.96 3.08 -7.74
CA MET A 1 63.65 3.76 -7.79
C MET A 1 62.59 2.69 -7.96
N ILE A 2 61.90 2.30 -6.89
CA ILE A 2 60.82 1.29 -6.93
C ILE A 2 59.52 2.06 -6.73
N ALA A 3 58.71 2.13 -7.78
CA ALA A 3 57.40 2.78 -7.72
C ALA A 3 56.45 1.87 -6.93
N CYS A 4 56.08 2.32 -5.73
CA CYS A 4 55.03 1.73 -4.91
C CYS A 4 53.68 2.05 -5.58
N LEU A 5 53.11 1.07 -6.29
CA LEU A 5 51.78 1.16 -6.87
C LEU A 5 50.76 1.12 -5.72
N THR A 6 50.24 2.27 -5.32
CA THR A 6 49.12 2.38 -4.39
C THR A 6 47.85 1.91 -5.09
N PHE A 7 47.40 0.70 -4.74
CA PHE A 7 46.12 0.15 -5.17
C PHE A 7 45.00 0.88 -4.40
N LEU A 8 44.42 1.92 -4.98
CA LEU A 8 43.18 2.50 -4.46
C LEU A 8 42.06 1.49 -4.66
N MET A 9 41.69 0.79 -3.58
CA MET A 9 40.47 0.00 -3.52
C MET A 9 39.28 0.97 -3.57
N LEU A 10 38.65 1.10 -4.74
CA LEU A 10 37.34 1.72 -4.87
C LEU A 10 36.33 0.81 -4.17
N ILE A 11 36.00 1.10 -2.91
CA ILE A 11 34.84 0.50 -2.27
C ILE A 11 33.61 1.16 -2.91
N ALA A 12 33.04 0.47 -3.90
CA ALA A 12 31.69 0.79 -4.34
C ALA A 12 30.76 0.53 -3.15
N VAL A 13 30.28 1.60 -2.51
CA VAL A 13 29.17 1.53 -1.57
C VAL A 13 27.94 1.19 -2.40
N ILE A 14 27.71 -0.10 -2.63
CA ILE A 14 26.44 -0.59 -3.14
C ILE A 14 25.44 -0.23 -2.05
N GLY A 15 24.66 0.83 -2.26
CA GLY A 15 23.60 1.24 -1.35
C GLY A 15 22.59 0.10 -1.25
N THR A 16 22.76 -0.77 -0.26
CA THR A 16 21.78 -1.80 0.06
C THR A 16 20.57 -1.08 0.63
N SER A 17 19.52 -0.90 -0.17
CA SER A 17 18.22 -0.51 0.37
C SER A 17 17.78 -1.64 1.28
N PHE A 18 17.93 -1.47 2.60
CA PHE A 18 17.43 -2.43 3.56
C PHE A 18 15.91 -2.45 3.45
N ALA A 19 15.35 -3.62 3.14
CA ALA A 19 13.92 -3.80 3.14
C ALA A 19 13.39 -3.62 4.58
N LEU A 20 12.35 -2.82 4.73
CA LEU A 20 11.69 -2.55 6.00
C LEU A 20 10.54 -3.53 6.20
N ASN A 21 10.16 -3.77 7.46
CA ASN A 21 8.99 -4.60 7.78
C ASN A 21 7.72 -3.74 7.87
N ALA A 22 6.60 -4.29 7.42
CA ALA A 22 5.27 -3.74 7.62
C ALA A 22 4.26 -4.85 7.90
N ARG A 23 3.10 -4.46 8.42
CA ARG A 23 1.90 -5.30 8.41
C ARG A 23 1.09 -4.99 7.17
N LEU A 24 0.53 -6.03 6.56
CA LEU A 24 -0.33 -5.97 5.40
C LEU A 24 -1.77 -6.26 5.81
N SER A 25 -2.68 -5.42 5.33
CA SER A 25 -4.12 -5.63 5.31
C SER A 25 -4.67 -5.25 3.94
N ASN A 26 -6.00 -5.23 3.79
CA ASN A 26 -6.65 -4.69 2.60
C ASN A 26 -7.90 -3.86 2.93
N TYR A 27 -8.26 -3.02 1.97
CA TYR A 27 -9.45 -2.17 1.99
C TYR A 27 -10.10 -2.07 0.60
N CYS A 28 -11.32 -1.54 0.53
CA CYS A 28 -12.04 -1.38 -0.74
C CYS A 28 -12.30 0.08 -1.10
N SER A 29 -11.69 0.55 -2.19
CA SER A 29 -11.94 1.92 -2.68
C SER A 29 -13.28 2.06 -3.42
N PHE A 30 -13.85 0.96 -3.91
CA PHE A 30 -15.18 0.89 -4.52
C PHE A 30 -15.96 -0.30 -3.92
N PRO A 31 -16.55 -0.14 -2.72
CA PRO A 31 -17.26 -1.23 -2.07
C PRO A 31 -18.55 -1.62 -2.84
N PRO A 32 -18.75 -2.91 -3.17
CA PRO A 32 -19.95 -3.36 -3.89
C PRO A 32 -21.27 -3.14 -3.15
N CYS A 33 -21.22 -2.98 -1.82
CA CYS A 33 -22.38 -2.71 -0.97
C CYS A 33 -22.94 -1.28 -1.10
N CYS A 34 -22.22 -0.35 -1.73
CA CYS A 34 -22.70 1.02 -1.89
C CYS A 34 -23.86 1.11 -2.89
N LYS A 35 -24.90 1.86 -2.55
CA LYS A 35 -26.10 2.07 -3.38
C LYS A 35 -25.95 3.24 -4.38
N SER A 36 -24.75 3.55 -4.84
CA SER A 36 -24.52 4.76 -5.65
C SER A 36 -24.77 4.51 -7.14
N GLU A 37 -25.32 5.52 -7.83
CA GLU A 37 -25.42 5.56 -9.30
C GLU A 37 -24.05 5.57 -10.00
N ILE A 38 -22.98 5.76 -9.23
CA ILE A 38 -21.58 5.80 -9.65
C ILE A 38 -20.96 4.40 -9.64
N ASN A 39 -21.63 3.42 -9.02
CA ASN A 39 -21.14 2.05 -9.00
C ASN A 39 -21.26 1.41 -10.39
N PRO A 40 -20.15 1.04 -11.03
CA PRO A 40 -20.21 0.28 -12.26
C PRO A 40 -20.79 -1.10 -11.98
N PRO A 41 -21.26 -1.83 -13.01
CA PRO A 41 -21.62 -3.22 -12.84
C PRO A 41 -20.39 -4.03 -12.41
N TYR A 42 -20.30 -4.35 -11.12
CA TYR A 42 -19.23 -5.17 -10.59
C TYR A 42 -19.28 -6.59 -11.18
N THR A 43 -18.15 -7.04 -11.69
CA THR A 43 -17.87 -8.43 -12.02
C THR A 43 -17.89 -9.31 -10.77
N ASN A 44 -18.05 -10.62 -10.96
CA ASN A 44 -17.97 -11.58 -9.84
C ASN A 44 -16.58 -11.58 -9.19
N ALA A 45 -15.52 -11.25 -9.93
CA ALA A 45 -14.17 -11.14 -9.40
C ALA A 45 -14.05 -9.96 -8.43
N GLU A 46 -14.55 -8.77 -8.81
CA GLU A 46 -14.51 -7.58 -7.96
C GLU A 46 -15.34 -7.76 -6.67
N LYS A 47 -16.54 -8.36 -6.79
CA LYS A 47 -17.35 -8.72 -5.62
C LYS A 47 -16.63 -9.67 -4.66
N LYS A 48 -15.82 -10.58 -5.21
CA LYS A 48 -15.04 -11.53 -4.42
C LYS A 48 -13.82 -10.88 -3.77
N SER A 49 -13.19 -9.91 -4.44
CA SER A 49 -12.06 -9.15 -3.89
C SER A 49 -12.48 -8.23 -2.75
N CYS A 50 -13.72 -7.74 -2.78
CA CYS A 50 -14.31 -6.93 -1.72
C CYS A 50 -15.62 -7.55 -1.16
N PRO A 51 -15.55 -8.64 -0.38
CA PRO A 51 -16.74 -9.37 0.06
C PRO A 51 -17.39 -8.80 1.34
N GLY A 52 -16.74 -7.82 1.99
CA GLY A 52 -17.14 -7.30 3.30
C GLY A 52 -18.04 -6.06 3.25
N HIS A 53 -18.95 -5.96 4.22
CA HIS A 53 -19.78 -4.77 4.44
C HIS A 53 -19.12 -3.71 5.32
N SER A 54 -18.06 -4.05 6.06
CA SER A 54 -17.38 -3.13 6.98
C SER A 54 -16.85 -1.88 6.30
N GLU A 55 -16.44 -1.97 5.03
CA GLU A 55 -16.04 -0.77 4.27
C GLU A 55 -17.21 0.21 4.06
N CYS A 56 -18.42 -0.31 3.88
CA CYS A 56 -19.62 0.51 3.78
C CYS A 56 -20.07 1.02 5.16
N ASP A 57 -20.08 0.14 6.16
CA ASP A 57 -20.75 0.38 7.44
C ASP A 57 -19.84 1.08 8.47
N ASP A 58 -18.54 0.79 8.45
CA ASP A 58 -17.58 1.21 9.49
C ASP A 58 -16.54 2.23 9.00
N PHE A 59 -16.22 2.27 7.71
CA PHE A 59 -15.08 3.03 7.18
C PHE A 59 -15.44 4.11 6.15
N ASN A 60 -16.72 4.49 6.06
CA ASN A 60 -17.21 5.54 5.14
C ASN A 60 -16.87 5.31 3.66
N GLY A 61 -16.65 4.05 3.25
CA GLY A 61 -16.24 3.71 1.90
C GLY A 61 -17.23 4.18 0.83
N CYS A 62 -18.53 4.27 1.16
CA CYS A 62 -19.54 4.83 0.26
C CYS A 62 -19.49 6.35 0.11
N THR A 63 -18.98 7.08 1.11
CA THR A 63 -18.80 8.54 1.02
C THR A 63 -17.56 8.88 0.20
N TYR A 64 -16.49 8.09 0.35
CA TYR A 64 -15.18 8.37 -0.23
C TYR A 64 -14.81 7.45 -1.41
N GLN A 65 -15.80 6.93 -2.13
CA GLN A 65 -15.55 6.00 -3.24
C GLN A 65 -14.54 6.57 -4.25
N GLY A 66 -13.41 5.90 -4.44
CA GLY A 66 -12.33 6.33 -5.33
C GLY A 66 -11.65 7.66 -4.95
N GLU A 67 -11.90 8.21 -3.77
CA GLU A 67 -11.09 9.30 -3.21
C GLU A 67 -9.85 8.72 -2.56
N PHE A 68 -8.71 9.39 -2.77
CA PHE A 68 -7.44 9.00 -2.17
C PHE A 68 -6.70 10.25 -1.70
N ALA A 69 -6.17 10.25 -0.48
CA ALA A 69 -5.57 11.43 0.15
C ALA A 69 -4.37 11.99 -0.63
N PHE A 70 -3.66 11.15 -1.39
CA PHE A 70 -2.46 11.57 -2.10
C PHE A 70 -2.62 11.68 -3.62
N CYS A 71 -3.40 10.78 -4.21
CA CYS A 71 -3.63 10.73 -5.65
C CYS A 71 -4.89 11.49 -6.10
N GLY A 72 -5.74 11.93 -5.17
CA GLY A 72 -7.05 12.54 -5.46
C GLY A 72 -8.03 11.53 -6.05
N LYS A 73 -9.20 12.01 -6.52
CA LYS A 73 -10.22 11.17 -7.14
C LYS A 73 -9.67 10.32 -8.29
N LYS A 74 -10.02 9.04 -8.31
CA LYS A 74 -9.82 8.12 -9.43
C LYS A 74 -11.11 7.44 -9.85
N SER A 75 -11.17 7.06 -11.12
CA SER A 75 -12.24 6.22 -11.65
C SER A 75 -12.08 4.78 -11.16
N HIS A 76 -13.17 4.03 -11.22
CA HIS A 76 -13.14 2.59 -10.98
C HIS A 76 -12.13 1.89 -11.89
N ASP A 77 -12.12 2.21 -13.19
CA ASP A 77 -11.18 1.65 -14.17
C ASP A 77 -9.70 1.87 -13.79
N TYR A 78 -9.39 3.03 -13.21
CA TYR A 78 -8.04 3.30 -12.73
C TYR A 78 -7.70 2.40 -11.54
N VAL A 79 -8.62 2.24 -10.59
CA VAL A 79 -8.43 1.43 -9.38
C VAL A 79 -8.23 -0.04 -9.75
N ILE A 80 -9.07 -0.60 -10.62
CA ILE A 80 -8.93 -1.99 -11.04
C ILE A 80 -7.65 -2.23 -11.86
N GLY A 81 -7.18 -1.22 -12.62
CA GLY A 81 -6.00 -1.33 -13.48
C GLY A 81 -4.66 -1.01 -12.81
N THR A 82 -4.67 -0.47 -11.59
CA THR A 82 -3.46 0.06 -10.94
C THR A 82 -3.21 -0.64 -9.60
N ASN A 83 -1.96 -1.00 -9.33
CA ASN A 83 -1.57 -1.48 -8.01
C ASN A 83 -1.47 -0.32 -7.02
N ILE A 84 -2.43 -0.22 -6.10
CA ILE A 84 -2.59 0.87 -5.16
C ILE A 84 -2.43 0.37 -3.72
N VAL A 85 -1.76 1.16 -2.90
CA VAL A 85 -1.74 0.99 -1.44
C VAL A 85 -2.04 2.29 -0.74
N SER A 86 -2.67 2.17 0.42
CA SER A 86 -2.64 3.13 1.51
C SER A 86 -1.42 2.84 2.39
N PHE A 87 -0.69 3.88 2.78
CA PHE A 87 0.50 3.74 3.61
C PHE A 87 0.32 4.52 4.91
N PHE A 88 0.62 3.88 6.03
CA PHE A 88 0.59 4.51 7.36
C PHE A 88 1.88 4.24 8.12
N SER A 89 2.29 5.23 8.92
CA SER A 89 3.51 5.17 9.72
C SER A 89 3.31 5.85 11.07
N THR A 90 3.61 5.12 12.14
CA THR A 90 3.69 5.69 13.50
C THR A 90 4.92 6.58 13.70
N HIS A 91 5.85 6.58 12.73
CA HIS A 91 7.08 7.38 12.76
C HIS A 91 6.88 8.81 12.23
N GLY A 92 5.69 9.14 11.73
CA GLY A 92 5.38 10.48 11.20
C GLY A 92 6.00 10.76 9.82
N ASP A 93 6.53 9.75 9.13
CA ASP A 93 7.23 9.88 7.84
C ASP A 93 6.35 9.55 6.62
N VAL A 94 5.02 9.40 6.79
CA VAL A 94 4.07 9.05 5.70
C VAL A 94 4.23 9.94 4.45
N ASN A 95 4.43 11.25 4.65
CA ASN A 95 4.56 12.21 3.54
C ASN A 95 5.79 11.98 2.66
N LYS A 96 6.82 11.29 3.16
CA LYS A 96 8.00 10.89 2.38
C LYS A 96 7.63 9.91 1.26
N TYR A 97 6.62 9.07 1.50
CA TYR A 97 6.21 7.99 0.60
C TYR A 97 4.99 8.36 -0.26
N LYS A 98 4.39 9.53 -0.04
CA LYS A 98 3.31 10.08 -0.87
C LYS A 98 3.66 10.00 -2.37
N ASN A 99 2.81 9.35 -3.16
CA ASN A 99 2.96 9.15 -4.61
C ASN A 99 4.22 8.38 -5.03
N LYS A 100 4.88 7.68 -4.11
CA LYS A 100 6.04 6.82 -4.39
C LYS A 100 5.60 5.40 -4.74
N LYS A 101 6.49 4.65 -5.39
CA LYS A 101 6.31 3.22 -5.64
C LYS A 101 7.03 2.41 -4.58
N LEU A 102 6.32 1.49 -3.96
CA LEU A 102 6.88 0.50 -3.05
C LEU A 102 6.96 -0.83 -3.78
N ARG A 103 8.07 -1.53 -3.59
CA ARG A 103 8.17 -2.97 -3.83
C ARG A 103 7.84 -3.69 -2.55
N ILE A 104 6.81 -4.52 -2.57
CA ILE A 104 6.27 -5.22 -1.40
C ILE A 104 6.44 -6.72 -1.64
N THR A 105 6.94 -7.44 -0.64
CA THR A 105 7.23 -8.87 -0.73
C THR A 105 6.60 -9.63 0.44
N GLN A 106 5.95 -10.75 0.12
CA GLN A 106 5.41 -11.71 1.08
C GLN A 106 5.80 -13.13 0.67
N GLY A 107 6.70 -13.76 1.41
CA GLY A 107 7.29 -15.04 1.01
C GLY A 107 8.02 -14.90 -0.34
N SER A 108 7.59 -15.67 -1.34
CA SER A 108 8.13 -15.61 -2.72
C SER A 108 7.39 -14.67 -3.66
N LYS A 109 6.33 -13.99 -3.19
CA LYS A 109 5.51 -13.09 -4.01
C LYS A 109 6.03 -11.68 -3.88
N THR A 110 6.08 -10.95 -4.99
CA THR A 110 6.44 -9.52 -5.02
C THR A 110 5.46 -8.73 -5.87
N ILE A 111 5.09 -7.53 -5.43
CA ILE A 111 4.29 -6.58 -6.19
C ILE A 111 4.85 -5.17 -6.03
N ASP A 112 4.84 -4.41 -7.13
CA ASP A 112 5.13 -2.97 -7.09
C ASP A 112 3.79 -2.20 -7.09
N ALA A 113 3.60 -1.31 -6.12
CA ALA A 113 2.37 -0.55 -5.94
C ALA A 113 2.66 0.93 -5.64
N ILE A 114 1.76 1.82 -6.06
CA ILE A 114 1.82 3.25 -5.76
C ILE A 114 1.15 3.55 -4.43
N VAL A 115 1.78 4.39 -3.60
CA VAL A 115 1.19 4.95 -2.39
C VAL A 115 0.28 6.09 -2.78
N CYS A 116 -1.01 5.80 -2.93
CA CYS A 116 -2.03 6.79 -3.30
C CYS A 116 -2.82 7.32 -2.12
N ASP A 117 -2.74 6.68 -0.96
CA ASP A 117 -3.56 7.00 0.19
C ASP A 117 -2.83 6.86 1.52
N THR A 118 -3.50 7.28 2.59
CA THR A 118 -3.08 7.05 3.96
C THR A 118 -4.26 6.59 4.81
N CYS A 119 -3.95 5.80 5.84
CA CYS A 119 -4.89 5.50 6.91
C CYS A 119 -4.84 6.64 7.95
N SER A 120 -5.96 6.96 8.59
CA SER A 120 -6.06 7.93 9.67
C SER A 120 -6.68 7.26 10.90
N ASP A 121 -5.96 7.27 12.03
CA ASP A 121 -6.46 6.70 13.28
C ASP A 121 -7.74 7.37 13.78
N ASN A 122 -7.98 8.63 13.40
CA ASN A 122 -9.20 9.33 13.77
C ASN A 122 -10.44 8.72 13.10
N ASP A 123 -10.27 8.11 11.93
CA ASP A 123 -11.38 7.59 11.12
C ASP A 123 -11.88 6.26 11.68
N CYS A 124 -11.03 5.55 12.45
CA CYS A 124 -11.31 4.20 12.95
C CYS A 124 -10.89 3.98 14.43
N ARG A 125 -10.70 5.06 15.20
CA ARG A 125 -10.35 5.02 16.64
C ARG A 125 -9.06 4.24 16.95
N GLY A 126 -7.98 4.53 16.23
CA GLY A 126 -6.64 3.96 16.50
C GLY A 126 -6.33 2.66 15.77
N CYS A 127 -7.17 2.25 14.81
CA CYS A 127 -6.99 0.98 14.11
C CYS A 127 -5.70 0.93 13.27
N CYS A 128 -5.27 2.05 12.68
CA CYS A 128 -4.07 2.10 11.82
C CYS A 128 -2.82 1.85 12.66
N THR A 129 -2.67 2.54 13.80
CA THR A 129 -1.58 2.32 14.76
C THR A 129 -1.59 0.89 15.27
N LYS A 130 -2.77 0.37 15.66
CA LYS A 130 -2.88 -1.01 16.13
C LYS A 130 -2.45 -2.01 15.06
N ASN A 131 -2.88 -1.83 13.82
CA ASN A 131 -2.59 -2.73 12.71
C ASN A 131 -1.14 -2.63 12.23
N ALA A 132 -0.50 -1.47 12.35
CA ALA A 132 0.92 -1.27 12.06
C ALA A 132 1.83 -2.11 12.96
N GLY A 133 1.37 -2.44 14.17
CA GLY A 133 2.09 -3.30 15.10
C GLY A 133 3.49 -2.78 15.44
N GLU A 134 4.41 -3.69 15.75
CA GLU A 134 5.75 -3.35 16.25
C GLU A 134 6.64 -2.64 15.22
N SER A 135 6.43 -2.86 13.91
CA SER A 135 7.25 -2.18 12.90
C SER A 135 6.88 -0.70 12.76
N GLY A 136 5.68 -0.32 13.23
CA GLY A 136 5.15 1.02 13.06
C GLY A 136 4.75 1.35 11.62
N TYR A 137 4.76 0.37 10.71
CA TYR A 137 4.36 0.54 9.31
C TYR A 137 3.18 -0.37 8.96
N LEU A 138 2.14 0.23 8.40
CA LEU A 138 0.99 -0.47 7.82
C LEU A 138 0.93 -0.18 6.33
N ILE A 139 0.88 -1.25 5.54
CA ILE A 139 0.54 -1.20 4.12
C ILE A 139 -0.87 -1.78 4.02
N ASP A 140 -1.84 -0.92 3.75
CA ASP A 140 -3.21 -1.35 3.56
C ASP A 140 -3.51 -1.36 2.06
N MET A 141 -3.64 -2.55 1.48
CA MET A 141 -3.60 -2.72 0.03
C MET A 141 -4.99 -2.69 -0.56
N GLU A 142 -5.17 -1.95 -1.66
CA GLU A 142 -6.48 -1.91 -2.31
C GLU A 142 -6.86 -3.33 -2.78
N SER A 143 -8.12 -3.72 -2.56
CA SER A 143 -8.64 -5.08 -2.74
C SER A 143 -8.28 -5.74 -4.09
N ASN A 144 -8.34 -5.03 -5.22
CA ASN A 144 -7.95 -5.56 -6.53
C ASN A 144 -6.44 -5.78 -6.62
N THR A 145 -5.66 -4.88 -6.02
CA THR A 145 -4.21 -5.03 -5.86
C THR A 145 -3.86 -6.23 -4.98
N TYR A 146 -4.56 -6.40 -3.87
CA TYR A 146 -4.38 -7.52 -2.93
C TYR A 146 -4.70 -8.87 -3.60
N ALA A 147 -5.80 -8.91 -4.36
CA ALA A 147 -6.18 -10.09 -5.15
C ALA A 147 -5.13 -10.45 -6.22
N ARG A 148 -4.58 -9.45 -6.93
CA ARG A 148 -3.49 -9.67 -7.90
C ARG A 148 -2.19 -10.11 -7.24
N PHE A 149 -1.87 -9.54 -6.08
CA PHE A 149 -0.70 -9.93 -5.31
C PHE A 149 -0.83 -11.37 -4.80
N GLY A 150 -2.07 -11.83 -4.57
CA GLY A 150 -2.37 -13.12 -3.97
C GLY A 150 -1.90 -13.17 -2.53
N ALA A 151 -1.99 -12.05 -1.81
CA ALA A 151 -1.51 -11.91 -0.45
C ALA A 151 -2.43 -12.57 0.59
N THR A 152 -1.89 -12.68 1.81
CA THR A 152 -2.64 -12.89 3.05
C THR A 152 -2.29 -11.79 4.03
N ASP A 153 -3.18 -11.45 4.96
CA ASP A 153 -2.88 -10.45 5.99
C ASP A 153 -1.69 -10.90 6.85
N GLY A 154 -0.89 -9.94 7.30
CA GLY A 154 0.26 -10.22 8.16
C GLY A 154 1.56 -9.59 7.67
N PRO A 155 2.72 -10.13 8.06
CA PRO A 155 4.00 -9.46 7.82
C PRO A 155 4.37 -9.45 6.33
N VAL A 156 4.93 -8.33 5.90
CA VAL A 156 5.58 -8.13 4.60
C VAL A 156 6.87 -7.36 4.76
N THR A 157 7.78 -7.51 3.79
CA THR A 157 8.90 -6.60 3.63
C THR A 157 8.62 -5.63 2.49
N TRP A 158 9.17 -4.42 2.57
CA TRP A 158 9.01 -3.43 1.53
C TRP A 158 10.24 -2.54 1.38
N ASN A 159 10.41 -1.99 0.18
CA ASN A 159 11.39 -0.95 -0.09
C ASN A 159 10.79 0.08 -1.05
N CYS A 160 11.14 1.35 -0.86
CA CYS A 160 10.75 2.40 -1.79
C CYS A 160 11.66 2.34 -3.03
N LEU A 161 11.06 2.39 -4.22
CA LEU A 161 11.77 2.27 -5.50
C LEU A 161 12.21 3.62 -6.09
N ASN A 162 11.58 4.71 -5.66
CA ASN A 162 11.81 6.07 -6.16
C ASN A 162 11.76 7.12 -5.04
N CYS A 163 12.14 6.68 -3.85
CA CYS A 163 12.71 7.53 -2.82
C CYS A 163 14.22 7.67 -3.11
#